data_AF-A0A392QGA3-F1
#
_entry.id   AF-A0A392QGA3-F1
#
_cell.length_a   1.000
_cell.length_b   1.000
_cell.length_c   1.000
_cell.angle_alpha   90.00
_cell.angle_beta   90.00
_cell.angle_gamma   90.00
#
_symmetry.space_group_name_H-M   'P 1'
#
loop_
_entity.id
_entity.type
_entity.pdbx_description
1 polymer ?
#
loop_
_entity_poly.entity_id
_entity_poly.type
_entity_poly.pdbx_seq_one_letter_code
_entity_poly.pdbx_strand_id
1 'polypeptide(L)' 'HYTSTETCFSAFKAPLEPTTALGGFSGNNYSEASAFIITYPVNNALAKFGDENGKAIAWEKAFIQLAKVWLLNEVITV' A
#
# COMPACT_ATOMS: atom_id res chain seq x y z
N HIS A 1 -29.81 10.88 10.29
CA HIS A 1 -28.98 10.82 9.07
C HIS A 1 -27.99 9.67 9.23
N TYR A 2 -28.23 8.54 8.56
CA TYR A 2 -27.28 7.42 8.50
C TYR A 2 -26.52 7.57 7.19
N THR A 3 -25.39 8.28 7.22
CA THR A 3 -24.49 8.33 6.06
C THR A 3 -23.76 6.99 6.01
N SER A 4 -24.04 6.17 5.00
CA SER A 4 -23.29 4.91 4.79
C SER A 4 -21.80 5.23 4.70
N THR A 5 -20.99 4.62 5.56
CA THR A 5 -19.52 4.76 5.56
C THR A 5 -18.85 4.03 4.39
N GLU A 6 -19.65 3.38 3.52
CA GLU A 6 -19.18 2.70 2.32
C GLU A 6 -18.41 3.62 1.36
N THR A 7 -18.71 4.92 1.35
CA THR A 7 -17.96 5.91 0.55
C THR A 7 -16.51 6.09 1.02
N CYS A 8 -16.19 5.71 2.26
CA CYS A 8 -14.84 5.75 2.83
C CYS A 8 -14.11 4.40 2.75
N PHE A 9 -14.67 3.40 2.04
CA PHE A 9 -13.99 2.13 1.87
C PHE A 9 -12.89 2.21 0.81
N SER A 10 -11.86 1.40 1.00
CA SER A 10 -10.84 1.17 -0.03
C SER A 10 -11.45 0.56 -1.29
N ALA A 11 -10.70 0.55 -2.39
CA ALA A 11 -11.09 -0.17 -3.61
C ALA A 11 -11.36 -1.67 -3.36
N PHE A 12 -10.75 -2.26 -2.31
CA PHE A 12 -11.00 -3.62 -1.85
C PHE A 12 -12.28 -3.77 -1.01
N LYS A 13 -13.09 -2.70 -0.88
CA LYS A 13 -14.35 -2.63 -0.13
C LYS A 13 -14.20 -2.94 1.37
N ALA A 14 -12.99 -2.76 1.89
CA ALA A 14 -12.70 -2.85 3.32
C ALA A 14 -12.40 -1.45 3.88
N PRO A 15 -12.66 -1.20 5.17
CA PRO A 15 -12.25 0.02 5.85
C PRO A 15 -10.74 0.25 5.72
N LEU A 16 -10.34 1.51 5.47
CA LEU A 16 -8.94 1.93 5.51
C LEU A 16 -8.69 2.65 6.83
N GLU A 17 -7.85 2.07 7.68
CA GLU A 17 -7.52 2.65 8.97
C GLU A 17 -6.42 3.73 8.77
N PRO A 18 -6.57 4.96 9.29
CA PRO A 18 -5.65 6.06 9.02
C PRO A 18 -4.17 5.76 9.30
N THR A 19 -3.83 5.02 10.35
CA THR A 19 -2.43 4.68 10.66
C THR A 19 -1.80 3.70 9.65
N THR A 20 -2.61 3.00 8.85
CA THR A 20 -2.10 2.16 7.73
C THR A 20 -1.72 2.97 6.48
N ALA A 21 -2.18 4.21 6.36
CA ALA A 21 -2.00 5.06 5.17
C ALA A 21 -1.25 6.38 5.44
N LEU A 22 -1.18 6.83 6.69
CA LEU A 22 -0.55 8.09 7.10
C LEU A 22 0.51 7.85 8.17
N GLY A 23 1.55 8.69 8.17
CA GLY A 23 2.61 8.66 9.17
C GLY A 23 3.08 10.06 9.59
N GLY A 24 3.79 10.11 10.72
CA GLY A 24 4.43 11.35 11.20
C GLY A 24 3.45 12.41 11.73
N PHE A 25 2.35 11.98 12.36
CA PHE A 25 1.40 12.80 13.12
C PHE A 25 1.43 12.42 14.61
N SER A 26 0.77 13.22 15.47
CA SER A 26 0.63 12.94 16.91
C SER A 26 -0.82 12.66 17.29
N GLY A 27 -1.05 11.67 18.16
CA GLY A 27 -2.39 11.30 18.62
C GLY A 27 -3.33 10.95 17.46
N ASN A 28 -4.43 11.70 17.34
CA ASN A 28 -5.45 11.52 16.30
C ASN A 28 -5.44 12.66 15.26
N ASN A 29 -4.39 13.47 15.21
CA ASN A 29 -4.28 14.62 14.31
C ASN A 29 -3.84 14.19 12.90
N TYR A 30 -4.64 13.37 12.22
CA TYR A 30 -4.29 12.81 10.91
C TYR A 30 -4.05 13.88 9.82
N SER A 31 -4.67 15.07 9.95
CA SER A 31 -4.45 16.20 9.05
C SER A 31 -3.04 16.80 9.13
N GLU A 32 -2.26 16.48 10.18
CA GLU A 32 -0.87 16.93 10.37
C GLU A 32 0.15 15.88 9.88
N ALA A 33 -0.30 14.80 9.23
CA ALA A 33 0.59 13.76 8.71
C ALA A 33 1.63 14.35 7.75
N SER A 34 2.89 13.95 7.93
CA SER A 34 4.03 14.39 7.12
C SER A 34 4.44 13.36 6.07
N ALA A 35 3.87 12.16 6.10
CA ALA A 35 4.15 11.10 5.15
C ALA A 35 2.89 10.31 4.77
N PHE A 36 2.84 9.91 3.50
CA PHE A 36 1.91 8.90 3.01
C PHE A 36 2.59 7.54 3.00
N ILE A 37 1.83 6.50 3.37
CA ILE A 37 2.28 5.11 3.39
C ILE A 37 1.45 4.36 2.34
N ILE A 38 2.15 3.75 1.37
CA ILE A 38 1.53 2.89 0.35
C ILE A 38 1.98 1.46 0.62
N THR A 39 1.04 0.56 0.88
CA THR A 39 1.31 -0.85 1.20
C THR A 39 0.65 -1.76 0.16
N TYR A 40 1.44 -2.61 -0.48
CA TYR A 40 0.95 -3.66 -1.38
C TYR A 40 1.13 -5.03 -0.71
N PRO A 41 0.09 -5.59 -0.06
CA PRO A 41 0.18 -6.92 0.52
C PRO A 41 0.24 -7.99 -0.59
N VAL A 42 1.22 -8.88 -0.51
CA VAL A 42 1.40 -10.01 -1.44
C VAL A 42 1.20 -11.32 -0.68
N ASN A 43 0.50 -12.29 -1.29
CA ASN A 43 0.30 -13.59 -0.69
C ASN A 43 1.64 -14.34 -0.55
N ASN A 44 1.95 -14.80 0.67
CA ASN A 44 3.11 -15.65 0.92
C ASN A 44 2.72 -17.12 0.78
N ALA A 45 2.83 -17.66 -0.43
CA ALA A 45 2.48 -19.05 -0.70
C ALA A 45 3.48 -20.00 -0.03
N LEU A 46 3.01 -21.13 0.49
CA LEU A 46 3.93 -22.16 0.98
C LEU A 46 4.53 -22.87 -0.24
N ALA A 47 5.86 -22.95 -0.30
CA ALA A 47 6.61 -23.57 -1.41
C ALA A 47 6.27 -25.04 -1.72
N LYS A 48 5.40 -25.66 -0.91
CA LYS A 48 4.86 -27.01 -1.14
C LYS A 48 3.92 -27.08 -2.35
N PHE A 49 3.33 -25.97 -2.79
CA PHE A 49 2.34 -25.97 -3.88
C PHE A 49 2.67 -24.90 -4.92
N GLY A 50 3.31 -25.31 -6.03
CA GLY A 50 3.52 -24.47 -7.21
C GLY A 50 4.60 -23.38 -7.10
N ASP A 51 4.68 -22.54 -8.14
CA ASP A 51 5.68 -21.48 -8.31
C ASP A 51 5.12 -20.08 -7.97
N GLU A 52 4.14 -20.00 -7.07
CA GLU A 52 3.53 -18.72 -6.69
C GLU A 52 4.55 -17.79 -6.02
N ASN A 53 5.46 -18.34 -5.21
CA ASN A 53 6.56 -17.57 -4.63
C ASN A 53 7.55 -17.07 -5.68
N GLY A 54 7.85 -17.86 -6.72
CA GLY A 54 8.71 -17.40 -7.81
C GLY A 54 8.10 -16.20 -8.54
N LYS A 55 6.79 -16.23 -8.78
CA LYS A 55 6.03 -15.10 -9.35
C LYS A 55 6.02 -13.88 -8.43
N ALA A 56 5.81 -14.06 -7.13
CA ALA A 56 5.86 -12.98 -6.15
C ALA A 56 7.24 -12.30 -6.13
N ILE A 57 8.32 -13.10 -6.07
CA ILE A 57 9.71 -12.60 -6.11
C ILE A 57 10.00 -11.86 -7.43
N ALA A 58 9.50 -12.35 -8.57
CA ALA A 58 9.68 -11.68 -9.85
C ALA A 58 8.97 -10.31 -9.87
N TRP A 59 7.75 -10.23 -9.34
CA TRP A 59 7.00 -8.99 -9.20
C TRP A 59 7.71 -7.99 -8.27
N GLU A 60 8.19 -8.45 -7.10
CA GLU A 60 8.93 -7.61 -6.15
C GLU A 60 10.21 -7.02 -6.77
N LYS A 61 10.96 -7.82 -7.54
CA LYS A 61 12.16 -7.35 -8.25
C LYS A 61 11.82 -6.24 -9.26
N ALA A 62 10.75 -6.42 -10.04
CA ALA A 62 10.28 -5.41 -10.99
C ALA A 62 9.80 -4.14 -10.26
N PHE A 63 9.08 -4.28 -9.15
CA PHE A 63 8.63 -3.15 -8.34
C PHE A 63 9.81 -2.35 -7.78
N ILE A 64 10.86 -3.00 -7.27
CA ILE A 64 12.07 -2.32 -6.80
C ILE A 64 12.77 -1.57 -7.93
N GLN A 65 12.88 -2.18 -9.12
CA GLN A 65 13.47 -1.51 -10.28
C GLN A 65 12.68 -0.28 -10.67
N LEU A 66 11.34 -0.40 -10.70
CA LEU A 66 10.44 0.72 -10.93
C LEU A 66 10.67 1.81 -9.88
N ALA A 67 10.54 1.49 -8.60
CA ALA A 67 10.73 2.46 -7.52
C ALA A 67 12.07 3.19 -7.61
N LYS A 68 13.18 2.50 -7.93
CA LYS A 68 14.49 3.14 -8.13
C LYS A 68 14.49 4.12 -9.30
N VAL A 69 13.93 3.75 -10.45
CA VAL A 69 13.83 4.66 -11.62
C VAL A 69 13.00 5.89 -11.28
N TRP A 70 11.86 5.68 -10.62
CA TRP A 70 10.94 6.75 -10.26
C TRP A 70 11.52 7.68 -9.17
N LEU A 71 12.20 7.13 -8.16
CA LEU A 71 12.89 7.91 -7.12
C LEU A 71 14.05 8.74 -7.69
N LEU A 72 14.77 8.21 -8.67
CA LEU A 72 15.85 8.95 -9.36
C LEU A 72 15.31 10.07 -10.27
N ASN A 73 14.02 10.00 -10.63
CA ASN A 73 13.35 10.96 -11.52
C ASN A 73 12.35 11.88 -10.79
N GLU A 74 12.33 11.86 -9.43
CA GLU A 74 11.55 12.72 -8.52
C GLU A 74 10.03 12.85 -8.73
N VAL A 75 9.40 12.09 -9.63
CA VAL A 75 7.96 12.25 -9.90
C VAL A 75 7.30 10.90 -9.91
N ILE A 76 6.53 10.54 -8.87
CA ILE A 76 5.61 9.39 -8.83
C ILE A 76 4.20 9.86 -9.21
N THR A 77 3.68 9.42 -10.36
CA THR A 77 2.25 9.52 -10.71
C THR A 77 1.64 8.13 -10.58
N VAL A 78 0.81 7.91 -9.56
CA VAL A 78 -0.06 6.74 -9.41
C VAL A 78 -1.47 7.10 -9.85
#